data_AF-A0A9E3HB71-F1
#
_entry.id   AF-A0A9E3HB71-F1
#
_cell.length_a   1.000
_cell.length_b   1.000
_cell.length_c   1.000
_cell.angle_alpha   90.00
_cell.angle_beta   90.00
_cell.angle_gamma   90.00
#
_symmetry.space_group_name_H-M   'P 1'
#
loop_
_entity.id
_entity.type
_entity.pdbx_description
1 polymer ?
#
loop_
_entity_poly.entity_id
_entity_poly.type
_entity_poly.pdbx_seq_one_letter_code
_entity_poly.pdbx_strand_id
1 'polypeptide(L)'
;MNSITHKQSKSLSFALGIACGAASLVGGTLGISSSANAAQPTLFSCSAKNVIVEVKRLNNGTLRYEAYNIPTNLKRPDLVMNNGTIRRGQNGETLYSFRNNVFQYVAVKDSGYGKVLVYKNAKLIGTNYCGDL
;
A
#
# COMPACT_ATOMS: atom_id res chain seq x y z
N MET A 1 36.48 -47.82 20.92
CA MET A 1 36.98 -48.90 20.06
C MET A 1 35.80 -49.55 19.34
N ASN A 2 35.86 -49.49 18.01
CA ASN A 2 35.26 -50.34 16.98
C ASN A 2 33.76 -50.64 16.99
N SER A 3 33.05 -50.10 15.99
CA SER A 3 32.44 -50.95 14.98
C SER A 3 32.32 -50.21 13.64
N ILE A 4 33.02 -50.74 12.63
CA ILE A 4 32.96 -50.34 11.22
C ILE A 4 32.16 -51.46 10.52
N THR A 5 31.12 -51.13 9.77
CA THR A 5 30.46 -52.08 8.86
C THR A 5 29.69 -51.30 7.79
N HIS A 6 29.57 -51.70 6.54
CA HIS A 6 30.49 -52.23 5.54
C HIS A 6 29.81 -51.89 4.19
N LYS A 7 30.61 -51.68 3.15
CA LYS A 7 30.18 -51.33 1.78
C LYS A 7 29.14 -52.32 1.22
N GLN A 8 28.21 -51.82 0.40
CA GLN A 8 27.73 -52.58 -0.75
C GLN A 8 27.50 -51.68 -1.97
N SER A 9 28.42 -51.82 -2.92
CA SER A 9 28.31 -51.37 -4.30
C SER A 9 28.06 -52.61 -5.16
N LYS A 10 27.13 -52.53 -6.12
CA LYS A 10 27.11 -53.20 -7.44
C LYS A 10 25.68 -53.09 -8.01
N SER A 11 25.38 -53.11 -9.30
CA SER A 11 26.04 -52.86 -10.60
C SER A 11 25.12 -53.51 -11.64
N LEU A 12 24.91 -52.86 -12.79
CA LEU A 12 24.42 -53.41 -14.08
C LEU A 12 22.94 -53.86 -14.10
N SER A 13 22.16 -53.77 -15.17
CA SER A 13 22.19 -53.14 -16.51
C SER A 13 20.85 -53.54 -17.17
N PHE A 14 20.58 -52.98 -18.35
CA PHE A 14 19.74 -53.56 -19.41
C PHE A 14 18.21 -53.34 -19.33
N ALA A 15 17.72 -52.42 -20.16
CA ALA A 15 16.78 -52.76 -21.22
C ALA A 15 16.68 -51.61 -22.24
N LEU A 16 17.09 -51.91 -23.47
CA LEU A 16 16.83 -51.12 -24.67
C LEU A 16 15.40 -51.49 -25.15
N GLY A 17 14.54 -50.52 -25.41
CA GLY A 17 13.18 -50.75 -25.91
C GLY A 17 12.62 -49.53 -26.63
N ILE A 18 12.45 -49.68 -27.94
CA ILE A 18 12.09 -48.70 -28.97
C ILE A 18 10.62 -48.26 -28.84
N ALA A 19 10.31 -46.98 -29.11
CA ALA A 19 9.13 -46.59 -29.90
C ALA A 19 9.13 -45.09 -30.24
N CYS A 20 9.08 -44.81 -31.54
CA CYS A 20 8.76 -43.51 -32.12
C CYS A 20 7.40 -42.99 -31.67
N GLY A 21 7.27 -41.66 -31.65
CA GLY A 21 6.05 -41.01 -32.10
C GLY A 21 5.16 -40.40 -31.02
N ALA A 22 5.47 -39.18 -30.62
CA ALA A 22 4.51 -38.09 -30.56
C ALA A 22 5.28 -36.77 -30.48
N ALA A 23 5.25 -35.99 -31.56
CA ALA A 23 5.63 -34.59 -31.50
C ALA A 23 4.54 -33.83 -30.72
N SER A 24 4.60 -33.86 -29.39
CA SER A 24 3.85 -32.93 -28.57
C SER A 24 4.58 -31.59 -28.65
N LEU A 25 4.16 -30.75 -29.59
CA LEU A 25 4.50 -29.33 -29.58
C LEU A 25 4.23 -28.84 -28.15
N VAL A 26 5.29 -28.48 -27.44
CA VAL A 26 5.23 -27.70 -26.22
C VAL A 26 4.58 -26.38 -26.63
N GLY A 27 3.25 -26.35 -26.60
CA GLY A 27 2.45 -25.15 -26.67
C GLY A 27 2.71 -24.38 -25.38
N GLY A 28 3.88 -23.75 -25.29
CA GLY A 28 4.19 -22.77 -24.28
C GLY A 28 3.25 -21.59 -24.46
N THR A 29 2.07 -21.68 -23.89
CA THR A 29 1.27 -20.49 -23.59
C THR A 29 1.98 -19.78 -22.44
N LEU A 30 3.00 -18.99 -22.76
CA LEU A 30 3.38 -17.84 -21.93
C LEU A 30 2.30 -16.77 -22.13
N GLY A 31 1.08 -17.10 -21.76
CA GLY A 31 -0.07 -16.22 -21.78
C GLY A 31 -0.14 -15.50 -20.44
N ILE A 32 0.79 -14.56 -20.26
CA ILE A 32 0.75 -13.39 -19.39
C ILE A 32 -0.33 -13.47 -18.31
N SER A 33 0.08 -13.67 -17.05
CA SER A 33 -0.74 -13.25 -15.92
C SER A 33 -0.95 -11.74 -16.07
N SER A 34 -2.00 -11.34 -16.75
CA SER A 34 -2.58 -10.02 -16.60
C SER A 34 -3.20 -9.99 -15.21
N SER A 35 -2.36 -9.97 -14.17
CA SER A 35 -2.70 -9.23 -12.98
C SER A 35 -2.86 -7.80 -13.49
N ALA A 36 -4.08 -7.47 -13.91
CA ALA A 36 -4.54 -6.11 -13.87
C ALA A 36 -4.22 -5.68 -12.44
N ASN A 37 -3.13 -4.92 -12.27
CA ASN A 37 -2.82 -4.27 -11.02
C ASN A 37 -4.00 -3.33 -10.82
N ALA A 38 -5.05 -3.82 -10.16
CA ALA A 38 -6.16 -3.01 -9.73
C ALA A 38 -5.51 -1.86 -8.98
N ALA A 39 -5.61 -0.66 -9.57
CA ALA A 39 -5.09 0.54 -8.94
C ALA A 39 -5.72 0.57 -7.56
N GLN A 40 -4.89 0.42 -6.52
CA GLN A 40 -5.43 0.32 -5.18
C GLN A 40 -6.22 1.59 -4.87
N PRO A 41 -7.38 1.46 -4.21
CA PRO A 41 -8.30 2.58 -4.08
C PRO A 41 -7.64 3.71 -3.31
N THR A 42 -7.78 4.93 -3.83
CA THR A 42 -7.52 6.14 -3.05
C THR A 42 -8.38 6.05 -1.80
N LEU A 43 -7.74 6.03 -0.63
CA LEU A 43 -8.46 5.84 0.64
C LEU A 43 -9.12 7.13 1.12
N PHE A 44 -8.56 8.27 0.69
CA PHE A 44 -9.01 9.60 1.02
C PHE A 44 -8.40 10.60 0.04
N SER A 45 -9.21 11.49 -0.52
CA SER A 45 -8.71 12.72 -1.15
C SER A 45 -9.66 13.85 -0.81
N CYS A 46 -9.12 14.98 -0.38
CA CYS A 46 -9.94 16.12 0.00
C CYS A 46 -9.24 17.44 -0.19
N SER A 47 -9.97 18.40 -0.75
CA SER A 47 -9.56 19.80 -0.79
C SER A 47 -10.10 20.54 0.43
N ALA A 48 -9.25 21.37 1.02
CA ALA A 48 -9.59 22.27 2.09
C ALA A 48 -8.90 23.63 1.87
N LYS A 49 -9.17 24.60 2.74
CA LYS A 49 -8.60 25.94 2.62
C LYS A 49 -7.06 25.87 2.57
N ASN A 50 -6.52 26.25 1.40
CA ASN A 50 -5.09 26.30 1.08
C ASN A 50 -4.37 24.94 1.05
N VAL A 51 -5.08 23.81 1.03
CA VAL A 51 -4.45 22.48 1.01
C VAL A 51 -5.29 21.42 0.29
N ILE A 52 -4.63 20.48 -0.36
CA ILE A 52 -5.20 19.20 -0.79
C ILE A 52 -4.54 18.11 0.06
N VAL A 53 -5.32 17.23 0.65
CA VAL A 53 -4.85 16.08 1.43
C VAL A 53 -5.23 14.80 0.69
N GLU A 54 -4.26 13.92 0.48
CA GLU A 54 -4.44 12.62 -0.16
C GLU A 54 -3.84 11.50 0.68
N VAL A 55 -4.59 10.42 0.83
CA VAL A 55 -4.11 9.17 1.43
C VAL A 55 -4.39 8.05 0.45
N LYS A 56 -3.33 7.43 -0.04
CA LYS A 56 -3.38 6.37 -1.04
C LYS A 56 -2.81 5.09 -0.45
N ARG A 57 -3.38 3.94 -0.83
CA ARG A 57 -2.72 2.66 -0.59
C ARG A 57 -1.87 2.32 -1.80
N LEU A 58 -0.60 2.00 -1.58
CA LEU A 58 0.33 1.57 -2.61
C LEU A 58 0.16 0.07 -2.87
N ASN A 59 0.64 -0.41 -4.02
CA ASN A 59 0.49 -1.82 -4.44
C ASN A 59 1.04 -2.83 -3.41
N ASN A 60 2.06 -2.44 -2.63
CA ASN A 60 2.64 -3.24 -1.55
C ASN A 60 1.86 -3.16 -0.22
N GLY A 61 0.66 -2.56 -0.22
CA GLY A 61 -0.17 -2.33 0.97
C GLY A 61 0.25 -1.15 1.84
N THR A 62 1.40 -0.53 1.57
CA THR A 62 1.89 0.63 2.32
C THR A 62 0.99 1.84 2.07
N LEU A 63 0.71 2.59 3.12
CA LEU A 63 -0.04 3.84 3.01
C LEU A 63 0.91 4.99 2.66
N ARG A 64 0.53 5.79 1.65
CA ARG A 64 1.19 7.02 1.26
C ARG A 64 0.30 8.20 1.64
N TYR A 65 0.85 9.10 2.45
CA TYR A 65 0.18 10.30 2.93
C TYR A 65 0.79 11.52 2.27
N GLU A 66 -0.02 12.31 1.57
CA GLU A 66 0.45 13.48 0.87
C GLU A 66 -0.45 14.67 1.21
N ALA A 67 0.17 15.82 1.35
CA ALA A 67 -0.53 17.08 1.41
C ALA A 67 0.18 18.10 0.50
N TYR A 68 -0.63 18.92 -0.17
CA TYR A 68 -0.19 19.89 -1.17
C TYR A 68 -0.78 21.24 -0.84
N ASN A 69 0.02 22.30 -0.80
CA ASN A 69 -0.51 23.66 -0.63
C ASN A 69 -1.32 24.09 -1.85
N ILE A 70 -2.27 25.00 -1.68
CA ILE A 70 -2.97 25.70 -2.77
C ILE A 70 -2.67 27.21 -2.64
N PRO A 71 -2.08 27.87 -3.65
CA PRO A 71 -1.48 27.26 -4.85
C PRO A 71 -0.29 26.36 -4.50
N THR A 72 -0.07 25.34 -5.31
CA THR A 72 1.03 24.39 -5.12
C THR A 72 2.37 25.13 -5.15
N ASN A 73 3.18 24.93 -4.12
CA ASN A 73 4.52 25.49 -4.02
C ASN A 73 5.53 24.37 -3.66
N LEU A 74 6.81 24.72 -3.57
CA LEU A 74 7.87 23.75 -3.22
C LEU A 74 7.78 23.24 -1.77
N LYS A 75 6.97 23.89 -0.91
CA LYS A 75 6.77 23.47 0.48
C LYS A 75 5.56 22.54 0.55
N ARG A 76 5.67 21.46 1.32
CA ARG A 76 4.56 20.55 1.59
C ARG A 76 4.23 20.59 3.08
N PRO A 77 2.95 20.47 3.48
CA PRO A 77 2.61 20.25 4.87
C PRO A 77 3.23 18.94 5.38
N ASP A 78 3.82 18.99 6.57
CA ASP A 78 4.48 17.84 7.18
C ASP A 78 3.45 16.93 7.82
N LEU A 79 3.57 15.62 7.59
CA LEU A 79 2.75 14.62 8.30
C LEU A 79 3.18 14.57 9.77
N VAL A 80 2.22 14.79 10.65
CA VAL A 80 2.40 14.65 12.09
C VAL A 80 2.11 13.20 12.48
N MET A 81 3.16 12.45 12.83
CA MET A 81 3.05 11.13 13.41
C MET A 81 3.18 11.18 14.93
N ASN A 82 2.49 10.29 15.63
CA ASN A 82 2.67 10.08 17.06
C ASN A 82 3.36 8.73 17.28
N ASN A 83 4.61 8.75 17.74
CA ASN A 83 5.43 7.56 17.95
C ASN A 83 5.48 6.61 16.71
N GLY A 84 5.61 7.19 15.51
CA GLY A 84 5.64 6.44 14.25
C GLY A 84 4.29 5.90 13.77
N THR A 85 3.20 6.23 14.47
CA THR A 85 1.84 5.77 14.13
C THR A 85 0.89 6.93 13.86
N ILE A 86 -0.16 6.65 13.10
CA ILE A 86 -1.26 7.58 12.86
C ILE A 86 -2.14 7.62 14.10
N ARG A 87 -2.59 8.81 14.49
CA ARG A 87 -3.53 8.96 15.59
C ARG A 87 -4.87 8.31 15.27
N ARG A 88 -5.45 7.67 16.27
CA ARG A 88 -6.86 7.30 16.28
C ARG A 88 -7.65 8.35 17.07
N GLY A 89 -8.85 8.67 16.58
CA GLY A 89 -9.83 9.45 17.33
C GLY A 89 -10.43 8.63 18.47
N GLN A 90 -11.14 9.30 19.39
CA GLN A 90 -11.82 8.63 20.50
C GLN A 90 -12.86 7.61 20.02
N ASN A 91 -13.46 7.85 18.85
CA ASN A 91 -14.48 6.99 18.26
C ASN A 91 -13.89 5.95 17.28
N GLY A 92 -12.58 5.71 17.30
CA GLY A 92 -11.92 4.76 16.40
C GLY A 92 -11.60 5.29 14.99
N GLU A 93 -12.03 6.52 14.67
CA GLU A 93 -11.70 7.21 13.42
C GLU A 93 -10.18 7.26 13.19
N THR A 94 -9.75 7.14 11.93
CA THR A 94 -8.33 7.36 11.60
C THR A 94 -8.09 8.85 11.34
N LEU A 95 -7.09 9.44 12.02
CA LEU A 95 -6.77 10.86 11.96
C LEU A 95 -5.40 11.09 11.30
N TYR A 96 -5.39 11.56 10.06
CA TYR A 96 -4.16 11.96 9.37
C TYR A 96 -3.94 13.46 9.58
N SER A 97 -2.92 13.83 10.36
CA SER A 97 -2.64 15.21 10.70
C SER A 97 -1.49 15.76 9.87
N PHE A 98 -1.67 16.91 9.24
CA PHE A 98 -0.65 17.61 8.48
C PHE A 98 -0.45 19.01 9.04
N ARG A 99 0.79 19.48 9.15
CA ARG A 99 1.11 20.81 9.69
C ARG A 99 1.78 21.67 8.63
N ASN A 100 1.35 22.92 8.54
CA ASN A 100 2.04 23.94 7.76
C ASN A 100 2.06 25.24 8.57
N ASN A 101 3.19 25.52 9.23
CA ASN A 101 3.38 26.66 10.11
C ASN A 101 2.29 26.74 11.21
N VAL A 102 1.47 27.79 11.16
CA VAL A 102 0.36 28.06 12.08
C VAL A 102 -0.90 27.25 11.77
N PHE A 103 -0.94 26.59 10.61
CA PHE A 103 -2.06 25.76 10.19
C PHE A 103 -1.84 24.29 10.53
N GLN A 104 -2.91 23.62 10.93
CA GLN A 104 -2.96 22.18 11.09
C GLN A 104 -4.22 21.66 10.39
N TYR A 105 -4.05 20.60 9.62
CA TYR A 105 -5.08 19.96 8.82
C TYR A 105 -5.26 18.54 9.32
N VAL A 106 -6.46 18.18 9.76
CA VAL A 106 -6.75 16.84 10.26
C VAL A 106 -7.76 16.20 9.32
N ALA A 107 -7.29 15.27 8.50
CA ALA A 107 -8.14 14.41 7.70
C ALA A 107 -8.69 13.29 8.57
N VAL A 108 -10.01 13.22 8.67
CA VAL A 108 -10.76 12.22 9.41
C VAL A 108 -11.45 11.33 8.39
N LYS A 109 -11.19 10.03 8.47
CA LYS A 109 -11.92 9.02 7.70
C LYS A 109 -12.91 8.29 8.61
N ASP A 110 -14.20 8.41 8.30
CA ASP A 110 -15.29 7.66 8.91
C ASP A 110 -15.98 6.74 7.86
N SER A 111 -16.96 5.93 8.28
CA SER A 111 -17.70 4.98 7.43
C SER A 111 -18.60 5.69 6.41
N GLY A 112 -18.00 6.25 5.36
CA GLY A 112 -18.71 6.76 4.18
C GLY A 112 -18.57 8.26 3.90
N TYR A 113 -17.80 8.99 4.71
CA TYR A 113 -17.43 10.37 4.39
C TYR A 113 -16.05 10.70 4.93
N GLY A 114 -15.27 11.40 4.11
CA GLY A 114 -14.04 12.06 4.55
C GLY A 114 -14.33 13.48 5.01
N LYS A 115 -13.62 13.98 6.02
CA LYS A 115 -13.61 15.43 6.31
C LYS A 115 -12.21 15.90 6.65
N VAL A 116 -11.89 17.15 6.29
CA VAL A 116 -10.67 17.83 6.72
C VAL A 116 -11.05 18.97 7.66
N LEU A 117 -10.62 18.84 8.92
CA LEU A 117 -10.68 19.91 9.91
C LEU A 117 -9.47 20.82 9.73
N VAL A 118 -9.71 22.12 9.66
CA VAL A 118 -8.66 23.13 9.46
C VAL A 118 -8.53 23.95 10.73
N TYR A 119 -7.37 23.87 11.36
CA TYR A 119 -7.00 24.63 12.53
C TYR A 119 -6.00 25.72 12.17
N LYS A 120 -6.11 26.88 12.81
CA LYS A 120 -5.10 27.95 12.82
C LYS A 120 -4.81 28.31 14.27
N ASN A 121 -3.55 28.26 14.69
CA ASN A 121 -3.14 28.50 16.08
C ASN A 121 -3.98 27.66 17.08
N ALA A 122 -4.12 26.36 16.80
CA ALA A 122 -4.92 25.41 17.58
C ALA A 122 -6.44 25.69 17.66
N LYS A 123 -6.96 26.71 16.97
CA LYS A 123 -8.40 26.99 16.88
C LYS A 123 -8.97 26.43 15.58
N LEU A 124 -10.09 25.70 15.65
CA LEU A 124 -10.82 25.24 14.46
C LEU A 124 -11.39 26.45 13.72
N ILE A 125 -11.03 26.60 12.45
CA ILE A 125 -11.48 27.69 11.57
C ILE A 125 -12.31 27.21 10.38
N GLY A 126 -12.44 25.89 10.18
CA GLY A 126 -13.29 25.34 9.15
C GLY A 126 -13.30 23.81 9.11
N THR A 127 -14.37 23.26 8.58
CA THR A 127 -14.54 21.83 8.28
C THR A 127 -14.92 21.70 6.82
N ASN A 128 -14.17 20.92 6.07
CA ASN A 128 -14.45 20.63 4.67
C ASN A 128 -14.87 19.16 4.56
N TYR A 129 -16.08 18.92 4.07
CA TYR A 129 -16.58 17.58 3.84
C TYR A 129 -16.17 17.13 2.44
N CYS A 130 -15.70 15.90 2.36
CA CYS A 130 -15.17 15.26 1.18
C CYS A 130 -16.07 14.04 0.96
N GLY A 131 -16.81 14.02 -0.16
CA GLY A 131 -17.67 12.89 -0.50
C GLY A 131 -16.88 11.58 -0.56
N ASP A 132 -17.57 10.45 -0.43
CA ASP A 132 -17.00 9.15 -0.77
C ASP A 132 -16.46 9.17 -2.21
N LEU A 133 -15.24 8.64 -2.38
CA LEU A 133 -14.64 8.39 -3.69
C LEU A 133 -15.20 7.09 -4.29
#